data_AF-A0A6I5CCW6-F1
#
_entry.id   AF-A0A6I5CCW6-F1
#
_cell.length_a   1.000
_cell.length_b   1.000
_cell.length_c   1.000
_cell.angle_alpha   90.00
_cell.angle_beta   90.00
_cell.angle_gamma   90.00
#
_symmetry.space_group_name_H-M   'P 1'
#
loop_
_entity.id
_entity.type
_entity.pdbx_description
1 polymer ?
#
loop_
_entity_poly.entity_id
_entity_poly.type
_entity_poly.pdbx_seq_one_letter_code
_entity_poly.pdbx_strand_id
1 'polypeptide(L)'
;MYLALLELKAARGRFLLMGSVVVLVAALVGIVGGFTTGLGDDTVSALRALPATHLAFARGADSDQFARSLVGAPELDGWRARRGVEATGLGVSIARGTTDRKAEVDFAAF
;
A
#
# COMPACT_ATOMS: atom_id res chain seq x y z
N MET A 1 -17.53 45.13 10.91
CA MET A 1 -16.76 44.32 9.95
C MET A 1 -17.61 43.16 9.42
N TYR A 2 -18.73 43.46 8.76
CA TYR A 2 -19.72 42.47 8.25
C TYR A 2 -20.04 42.66 6.75
N LEU A 3 -19.46 43.67 6.09
CA LEU A 3 -19.70 43.93 4.66
C LEU A 3 -19.20 42.77 3.79
N ALA A 4 -18.08 42.13 4.14
CA ALA A 4 -17.51 41.04 3.36
C ALA A 4 -18.47 39.85 3.16
N LEU A 5 -19.25 39.49 4.18
CA LEU A 5 -20.25 38.41 4.10
C LEU A 5 -21.46 38.82 3.23
N LEU A 6 -21.81 40.11 3.22
CA LEU A 6 -22.93 40.64 2.44
C LEU A 6 -22.56 40.78 0.96
N GLU A 7 -21.34 41.21 0.67
CA GLU A 7 -20.79 41.32 -0.68
C GLU A 7 -20.57 39.94 -1.34
N LEU A 8 -20.14 38.93 -0.57
CA LEU A 8 -20.11 37.53 -1.00
C LEU A 8 -21.50 37.04 -1.47
N LYS A 9 -22.54 37.53 -0.79
CA LYS A 9 -23.94 37.24 -1.06
C LYS A 9 -24.54 38.06 -2.21
N ALA A 10 -23.90 39.14 -2.65
CA ALA A 10 -24.31 39.96 -3.79
C ALA A 10 -23.67 39.48 -5.10
N ALA A 11 -22.40 39.04 -5.04
CA ALA A 11 -21.66 38.48 -6.18
C ALA A 11 -21.75 36.93 -6.27
N ARG A 12 -22.94 36.37 -5.97
CA ARG A 12 -23.15 34.91 -5.77
C ARG A 12 -22.61 34.05 -6.90
N GLY A 13 -22.79 34.44 -8.17
CA GLY A 13 -22.40 33.61 -9.31
C GLY A 13 -20.90 33.36 -9.37
N ARG A 14 -20.08 34.41 -9.29
CA ARG A 14 -18.62 34.32 -9.44
C ARG A 14 -17.96 33.70 -8.20
N PHE A 15 -18.44 34.03 -7.01
CA PHE A 15 -17.91 33.46 -5.77
C PHE A 15 -18.28 31.98 -5.59
N LEU A 16 -19.50 31.58 -5.96
CA LEU A 16 -19.88 30.18 -5.94
C LEU A 16 -19.05 29.38 -6.94
N LEU A 17 -18.82 29.92 -8.13
CA LEU A 17 -18.00 29.27 -9.15
C LEU A 17 -16.53 29.11 -8.69
N MET A 18 -15.92 30.18 -8.15
CA MET A 18 -14.56 30.11 -7.61
C MET A 18 -14.43 29.17 -6.42
N GLY A 19 -15.38 29.22 -5.47
CA GLY A 19 -15.42 28.31 -4.33
C GLY A 19 -15.58 26.84 -4.75
N SER A 20 -16.46 26.58 -5.73
CA SER A 20 -16.67 25.24 -6.29
C SER A 20 -15.39 24.69 -6.93
N VAL A 21 -14.68 25.51 -7.72
CA VAL A 21 -13.41 25.10 -8.32
C VAL A 21 -12.38 24.75 -7.25
N VAL A 22 -12.24 25.57 -6.20
CA VAL A 22 -11.32 25.28 -5.09
C VAL A 22 -11.69 23.97 -4.39
N VAL A 23 -12.98 23.74 -4.12
CA VAL A 23 -13.46 22.49 -3.51
C VAL A 23 -13.20 21.29 -4.42
N LEU A 24 -13.45 21.40 -5.73
CA LEU A 24 -13.19 20.35 -6.70
C LEU A 24 -11.70 20.01 -6.80
N VAL A 25 -10.82 21.02 -6.80
CA VAL A 25 -9.37 20.82 -6.80
C VAL A 25 -8.91 20.16 -5.50
N ALA A 26 -9.39 20.63 -4.35
CA ALA A 26 -9.07 20.03 -3.06
C ALA A 26 -9.54 18.57 -2.98
N ALA A 27 -10.76 18.29 -3.45
CA ALA A 27 -11.30 16.94 -3.52
C ALA A 27 -10.47 16.06 -4.46
N LEU A 28 -10.10 16.54 -5.65
CA LEU A 28 -9.26 15.81 -6.58
C LEU A 28 -7.91 15.45 -5.97
N VAL A 29 -7.22 16.41 -5.35
CA VAL A 29 -5.92 16.18 -4.69
C VAL A 29 -6.07 15.20 -3.53
N GLY A 30 -7.11 15.35 -2.70
CA GLY A 30 -7.39 14.45 -1.59
C GLY A 30 -7.70 13.02 -2.04
N ILE A 31 -8.49 12.87 -3.11
CA ILE A 31 -8.80 11.55 -3.70
C ILE A 31 -7.54 10.92 -4.27
N VAL A 32 -6.76 11.64 -5.09
CA VAL A 32 -5.52 11.09 -5.66
C VAL A 32 -4.54 10.65 -4.57
N GLY A 33 -4.31 11.48 -3.55
CA GLY A 33 -3.45 11.12 -2.41
C GLY A 33 -4.00 9.97 -1.58
N GLY A 34 -5.32 9.95 -1.35
CA GLY A 34 -6.02 8.90 -0.62
C GLY A 34 -5.97 7.55 -1.33
N PHE A 35 -6.15 7.51 -2.64
CA PHE A 35 -6.02 6.29 -3.45
C PHE A 35 -4.59 5.75 -3.42
N THR A 36 -3.58 6.62 -3.57
CA THR A 36 -2.18 6.18 -3.51
C THR A 36 -1.82 5.58 -2.15
N THR A 37 -2.26 6.21 -1.06
CA THR A 37 -1.94 5.74 0.30
C THR A 37 -2.75 4.49 0.66
N GLY A 38 -4.06 4.49 0.36
CA GLY A 38 -4.95 3.37 0.69
C GLY A 38 -4.60 2.09 -0.08
N LEU A 39 -4.41 2.17 -1.40
CA LEU A 39 -4.00 1.00 -2.20
C LEU A 39 -2.59 0.52 -1.82
N GLY A 40 -1.69 1.44 -1.49
CA GLY A 40 -0.34 1.10 -1.04
C GLY A 40 -0.35 0.37 0.30
N ASP A 41 -1.15 0.84 1.26
CA ASP A 41 -1.26 0.19 2.56
C ASP A 41 -1.98 -1.15 2.47
N ASP A 42 -3.03 -1.28 1.66
CA ASP A 42 -3.75 -2.55 1.46
C ASP A 42 -2.85 -3.62 0.81
N THR A 43 -2.06 -3.26 -0.20
CA THR A 43 -1.19 -4.21 -0.93
C THR A 43 -0.02 -4.72 -0.10
N VAL A 44 0.47 -3.93 0.86
CA VAL A 44 1.62 -4.28 1.73
C VAL A 44 1.16 -4.62 3.16
N SER A 45 -0.14 -4.57 3.46
CA SER A 45 -0.71 -4.82 4.79
C SER A 45 -0.26 -6.16 5.39
N ALA A 46 -0.31 -7.23 4.60
CA ALA A 46 0.15 -8.55 5.01
C ALA A 46 1.64 -8.53 5.39
N LEU A 47 2.50 -7.95 4.54
CA LEU A 47 3.93 -7.83 4.78
C LEU A 47 4.27 -6.97 6.01
N ARG A 48 3.52 -5.89 6.25
CA ARG A 48 3.67 -5.06 7.46
C ARG A 48 3.21 -5.76 8.73
N ALA A 49 2.25 -6.67 8.62
CA ALA A 49 1.74 -7.45 9.74
C ALA A 49 2.64 -8.64 10.10
N LEU A 50 3.65 -8.98 9.29
CA LEU A 50 4.59 -10.05 9.62
C LEU A 50 5.34 -9.71 10.92
N PRO A 51 5.41 -10.64 11.90
CA PRO A 51 6.21 -10.48 13.11
C PRO A 51 7.70 -10.75 12.83
N ALA A 52 8.25 -10.13 11.79
CA ALA A 52 9.64 -10.28 11.37
C ALA A 52 10.34 -8.92 11.37
N THR A 53 11.53 -8.85 11.96
CA THR A 53 12.35 -7.63 11.93
C THR A 53 13.22 -7.54 10.68
N HIS A 54 13.59 -8.69 10.11
CA HIS A 54 14.48 -8.80 8.95
C HIS A 54 14.00 -9.94 8.05
N LEU A 55 14.14 -9.75 6.75
CA LEU A 55 13.93 -10.77 5.73
C LEU A 55 15.29 -11.09 5.08
N ALA A 56 15.62 -12.38 5.01
CA ALA A 56 16.83 -12.87 4.38
C ALA A 56 16.47 -13.57 3.06
N PHE A 57 17.23 -13.28 2.00
CA PHE A 57 17.04 -13.87 0.68
C PHE A 57 18.29 -14.64 0.25
N ALA A 58 18.10 -15.64 -0.59
CA ALA A 58 19.18 -16.34 -1.28
C ALA A 58 20.04 -15.35 -2.10
N ARG A 59 21.34 -15.64 -2.20
CA ARG A 59 22.28 -14.79 -2.94
C ARG A 59 21.89 -14.69 -4.42
N GLY A 60 21.76 -13.47 -4.94
CA GLY A 60 21.34 -13.22 -6.34
C GLY A 60 19.84 -13.10 -6.54
N ALA A 61 19.03 -13.28 -5.49
CA ALA A 61 17.64 -12.84 -5.48
C ALA A 61 17.59 -11.34 -5.19
N ASP A 62 17.93 -10.53 -6.20
CA ASP A 62 17.74 -9.07 -6.16
C ASP A 62 16.24 -8.71 -6.19
N SER A 63 15.90 -7.41 -6.05
CA SER A 63 14.54 -6.90 -5.83
C SER A 63 13.44 -7.53 -6.70
N ASP A 64 13.76 -7.87 -7.94
CA ASP A 64 12.78 -8.35 -8.93
C ASP A 64 12.61 -9.89 -8.90
N GLN A 65 13.42 -10.58 -8.09
CA GLN A 65 13.51 -12.04 -8.03
C GLN A 65 13.23 -12.61 -6.64
N PHE A 66 12.70 -11.82 -5.71
CA PHE A 66 12.39 -12.29 -4.36
C PHE A 66 11.48 -13.53 -4.35
N ALA A 67 10.50 -13.61 -5.26
CA ALA A 67 9.59 -14.74 -5.39
C ALA A 67 10.27 -16.04 -5.87
N ARG A 68 11.50 -15.95 -6.37
CA ARG A 68 12.33 -17.08 -6.80
C ARG A 68 13.43 -17.41 -5.78
N SER A 69 13.46 -16.70 -4.66
CA SER A 69 14.43 -16.92 -3.61
C SER A 69 14.17 -18.26 -2.93
N LEU A 70 15.14 -19.16 -2.99
CA LEU A 70 15.07 -20.47 -2.37
C LEU A 70 16.17 -20.55 -1.31
N VAL A 71 15.76 -20.48 -0.05
CA VAL A 71 16.62 -20.71 1.11
C VAL A 71 16.35 -22.12 1.61
N GLY A 72 17.36 -22.98 1.61
CA GLY A 72 17.25 -24.36 2.03
C GLY A 72 17.16 -24.52 3.55
N ALA A 73 16.78 -25.72 3.99
CA ALA A 73 16.80 -26.11 5.40
C ALA A 73 18.19 -25.99 6.05
N PRO A 74 19.31 -26.37 5.40
CA PRO A 74 20.64 -26.25 6.02
C PRO A 74 21.02 -24.80 6.34
N GLU A 75 20.69 -23.86 5.45
CA GLU A 75 20.95 -22.43 5.67
C GLU A 75 20.06 -21.87 6.79
N LEU A 76 18.79 -22.26 6.83
CA LEU A 76 17.86 -21.87 7.89
C LEU A 76 18.32 -22.37 9.26
N ASP A 77 18.78 -23.61 9.35
CA ASP A 77 19.28 -24.19 10.60
C ASP A 77 20.57 -23.49 11.07
N GLY A 78 21.42 -23.07 10.13
CA GLY A 78 22.58 -22.22 10.43
C GLY A 78 22.20 -20.86 11.04
N TRP A 79 21.08 -20.27 10.64
CA TRP A 79 20.55 -19.04 11.24
C TRP A 79 19.93 -19.28 12.62
N ARG A 80 19.17 -20.36 12.79
CA ARG A 80 18.59 -20.76 14.08
C ARG A 80 19.64 -21.07 15.15
N ALA A 81 20.82 -21.52 14.75
CA ALA A 81 21.92 -21.79 15.66
C ALA A 81 22.57 -20.52 16.26
N ARG A 82 22.28 -19.32 15.73
CA ARG A 82 22.83 -18.07 16.25
C ARG A 82 22.08 -17.60 17.49
N ARG A 83 22.80 -17.18 18.54
CA ARG A 83 22.19 -16.65 19.77
C ARG A 83 21.41 -15.36 19.45
N GLY A 84 20.17 -15.30 19.92
CA GLY A 84 19.30 -14.13 19.76
C GLY A 84 18.61 -14.02 18.40
N VAL A 85 18.70 -15.04 17.54
CA VAL A 85 18.01 -15.08 16.25
C VAL A 85 16.90 -16.12 16.28
N GLU A 86 15.67 -15.68 16.06
CA GLU A 86 14.54 -16.56 15.75
C GLU A 86 14.33 -16.53 14.24
N ALA A 87 14.57 -17.67 13.59
CA ALA A 87 14.47 -17.79 12.14
C ALA A 87 13.39 -18.82 11.75
N THR A 88 12.49 -18.40 10.87
CA THR A 88 11.41 -19.22 10.33
C THR A 88 11.41 -19.10 8.81
N GLY A 89 11.19 -20.22 8.13
CA GLY A 89 11.06 -20.23 6.68
C GLY A 89 9.77 -19.52 6.27
N LEU A 90 9.88 -18.57 5.34
CA LEU A 90 8.74 -17.85 4.79
C LEU A 90 8.40 -18.43 3.41
N GLY A 91 7.18 -18.93 3.26
CA GLY A 91 6.66 -19.40 1.98
C GLY A 91 5.80 -18.31 1.35
N VAL A 92 6.04 -17.95 0.09
CA VAL A 92 5.19 -16.99 -0.61
C VAL A 92 4.41 -17.71 -1.70
N SER A 93 3.08 -17.58 -1.66
CA SER A 93 2.20 -18.09 -2.72
C SER A 93 1.38 -16.94 -3.27
N ILE A 94 1.53 -16.67 -4.57
CA ILE A 94 0.78 -15.63 -5.27
C ILE A 94 -0.20 -16.34 -6.19
N ALA A 95 -1.48 -16.01 -6.06
CA ALA A 95 -2.54 -16.55 -6.89
C ALA A 95 -3.35 -15.42 -7.51
N ARG A 96 -3.68 -15.64 -8.80
CA ARG A 96 -4.55 -14.79 -9.59
C ARG A 96 -5.80 -15.57 -9.92
N GLY A 97 -6.94 -14.94 -9.73
CA GLY A 97 -8.25 -15.50 -10.02
C GLY A 97 -9.18 -14.48 -10.66
N THR A 98 -10.27 -14.98 -11.22
CA THR A 98 -11.35 -14.15 -11.76
C THR A 98 -12.65 -14.58 -11.11
N THR A 99 -13.42 -13.62 -10.63
CA THR A 99 -14.74 -13.85 -10.03
C THR A 99 -15.81 -14.12 -11.09
N ASP A 100 -16.96 -14.62 -10.64
CA ASP A 100 -18.18 -14.77 -11.44
C ASP A 100 -18.61 -13.47 -12.15
N ARG A 101 -18.30 -12.31 -11.54
CA ARG A 101 -18.55 -10.98 -12.10
C ARG A 101 -17.46 -10.46 -13.04
N LYS A 102 -16.51 -11.32 -13.44
CA LYS A 102 -15.33 -10.97 -14.24
C LYS A 102 -14.39 -9.95 -13.57
N ALA A 103 -14.46 -9.78 -12.26
CA ALA A 103 -13.46 -9.00 -11.53
C ALA A 103 -12.21 -9.86 -11.33
N GLU A 104 -11.05 -9.32 -11.69
CA GLU A 104 -9.74 -9.92 -11.42
C GLU A 104 -9.39 -9.75 -9.94
N VAL A 105 -8.82 -10.79 -9.35
CA VAL A 105 -8.41 -10.83 -7.94
C VAL A 105 -7.00 -11.41 -7.87
N ASP A 106 -6.09 -10.62 -7.34
CA ASP A 106 -4.72 -11.03 -7.03
C ASP A 106 -4.56 -11.09 -5.51
N PHE A 107 -4.05 -12.21 -4.99
CA PHE A 107 -3.74 -12.35 -3.57
C PHE A 107 -2.39 -13.03 -3.36
N ALA A 108 -1.67 -12.57 -2.33
CA ALA A 108 -0.42 -13.16 -1.89
C ALA A 108 -0.60 -13.68 -0.46
N ALA A 109 -0.28 -14.95 -0.25
CA ALA A 109 -0.20 -15.58 1.05
C ALA A 109 1.27 -15.70 1.46
N PHE A 110 1.53 -15.41 2.73
CA PHE A 110 2.84 -15.37 3.38
C PHE A 110 2.79 -16.23 4.64
#